data_AF-A0A936TE02-F1
#
_entry.id   AF-A0A936TE02-F1
#
_cell.length_a   1.000
_cell.length_b   1.000
_cell.length_c   1.000
_cell.angle_alpha   90.00
_cell.angle_beta   90.00
_cell.angle_gamma   90.00
#
_symmetry.space_group_name_H-M   'P 1'
#
loop_
_entity.id
_entity.type
_entity.pdbx_description
1 polymer ?
#
loop_
_entity_poly.entity_id
_entity_poly.type
_entity_poly.pdbx_seq_one_letter_code
_entity_poly.pdbx_strand_id
1 'polypeptide(L)'
;MSRHDDFDGDGRAELLVSSPWGIGLLEMLGSAFNAPMMAPNGTRFGGWNLQTGDNRFGPVGDFDGDGQAEIVFSSPWGLGVLEQRKNTFAPLMMAPNSTRFGGWNLQTGDNRFEKVGDFDGDGRAELLITSPWGVGILELAGSTLAAPMMAPNGTRFGGWNLQTGDNRFGPVGDFDGDGRDEIFVSSPWGVGILQMQGNTLRPLMMAPNGTRFGGWLLNTRDNFFRIAADFDGDGRVELLVTSPWGIGILEFTGGTLGAVTMASNGTRLGGWIVDTTNNRFGPAADYDGDGRAELLMSSPWGIGTLELNGGAFTSPLMAANGTRVGGWVVDTRNNRYGPAADYDGDGRAELLATSPWGLGVLELTVPGGGSPVMAPNGTRFGGWNLQTDDNRFGVRRSCFDHVVVHFKMLVAPSAALTTFMDRQYKAMEDLFADYGVATYRGTTEDLSADARLAGVVDLDVGACTRGNPTAEHNALFANRNGVRANELVVYVVRTLNSSASTNLLGCATHPNNQPGCAVVQANARWLVAHEIAHVLGLRHWPKTPTTNSQYLMFPNVGWTDTPPDIVQTEVATMVDSPLTRAF
;
A
#
# COMPACT_ATOMS: atom_id res chain seq x y z
N MET A 1 12.77 16.79 -7.10
CA MET A 1 11.34 16.72 -6.76
C MET A 1 10.64 15.81 -7.76
N SER A 2 10.03 14.74 -7.27
CA SER A 2 9.31 13.78 -8.10
C SER A 2 8.07 14.45 -8.70
N ARG A 3 8.04 14.59 -10.03
CA ARG A 3 6.89 15.11 -10.82
C ARG A 3 5.82 14.04 -11.04
N HIS A 4 5.82 12.95 -10.28
CA HIS A 4 4.97 11.80 -10.57
C HIS A 4 3.47 12.09 -10.46
N ASP A 5 3.06 13.20 -9.86
CA ASP A 5 1.64 13.55 -9.69
C ASP A 5 1.28 14.92 -10.35
N ASP A 6 2.09 15.46 -11.26
CA ASP A 6 1.80 16.70 -12.03
C ASP A 6 1.09 16.34 -13.34
N PHE A 7 -0.24 16.27 -13.33
CA PHE A 7 -1.05 15.77 -14.45
C PHE A 7 -1.33 16.82 -15.53
N ASP A 8 -1.13 18.11 -15.24
CA ASP A 8 -1.37 19.19 -16.20
C ASP A 8 -0.11 19.99 -16.62
N GLY A 9 1.05 19.65 -16.04
CA GLY A 9 2.37 20.10 -16.43
C GLY A 9 2.71 21.50 -15.93
N ASP A 10 2.00 21.99 -14.90
CA ASP A 10 2.19 23.33 -14.37
C ASP A 10 3.27 23.42 -13.26
N GLY A 11 3.84 22.27 -12.89
CA GLY A 11 4.87 22.13 -11.87
C GLY A 11 4.33 21.90 -10.46
N ARG A 12 3.01 21.79 -10.29
CA ARG A 12 2.34 21.45 -9.02
C ARG A 12 1.76 20.05 -9.11
N ALA A 13 1.65 19.37 -7.97
CA ALA A 13 1.01 18.07 -7.92
C ALA A 13 -0.51 18.19 -7.83
N GLU A 14 -1.24 17.31 -8.53
CA GLU A 14 -2.67 17.06 -8.28
C GLU A 14 -2.86 15.86 -7.36
N LEU A 15 -3.77 16.00 -6.41
CA LEU A 15 -4.18 14.89 -5.57
C LEU A 15 -5.19 13.99 -6.29
N LEU A 16 -4.76 12.81 -6.70
CA LEU A 16 -5.66 11.74 -7.12
C LEU A 16 -6.61 11.36 -5.98
N VAL A 17 -7.91 11.34 -6.27
CA VAL A 17 -8.94 10.90 -5.32
C VAL A 17 -9.88 9.89 -5.96
N SER A 18 -10.22 8.82 -5.24
CA SER A 18 -11.25 7.87 -5.66
C SER A 18 -12.22 7.57 -4.54
N SER A 19 -13.44 7.18 -4.89
CA SER A 19 -14.47 6.76 -3.94
C SER A 19 -15.34 5.68 -4.60
N PRO A 20 -16.21 4.98 -3.86
CA PRO A 20 -17.24 4.11 -4.44
C PRO A 20 -18.17 4.77 -5.49
N TRP A 21 -18.05 6.08 -5.75
CA TRP A 21 -18.87 6.82 -6.71
C TRP A 21 -18.11 7.27 -7.95
N GLY A 22 -16.77 7.33 -7.92
CA GLY A 22 -15.98 7.85 -9.03
C GLY A 22 -14.52 8.09 -8.71
N ILE A 23 -13.83 8.75 -9.63
CA ILE A 23 -12.44 9.21 -9.51
C ILE A 23 -12.36 10.70 -9.84
N GLY A 24 -11.35 11.40 -9.32
CA GLY A 24 -11.03 12.77 -9.69
C GLY A 24 -9.57 13.11 -9.43
N LEU A 25 -9.14 14.25 -9.97
CA LEU A 25 -7.89 14.92 -9.65
C LEU A 25 -8.25 16.22 -8.93
N LEU A 26 -7.62 16.48 -7.79
CA LEU A 26 -7.84 17.69 -7.00
C LEU A 26 -6.59 18.58 -7.06
N GLU A 27 -6.76 19.80 -7.53
CA GLU A 27 -5.69 20.81 -7.67
C GLU A 27 -5.81 21.81 -6.52
N MET A 28 -4.68 22.12 -5.86
CA MET A 28 -4.68 23.09 -4.78
C MET A 28 -4.62 24.52 -5.34
N LEU A 29 -5.58 25.34 -4.94
CA LEU A 29 -5.68 26.75 -5.32
C LEU A 29 -5.80 27.62 -4.06
N GLY A 30 -4.66 28.14 -3.59
CA GLY A 30 -4.58 28.88 -2.34
C GLY A 30 -5.00 27.98 -1.18
N SER A 31 -6.08 28.33 -0.46
CA SER A 31 -6.50 27.60 0.74
C SER A 31 -7.60 26.55 0.51
N ALA A 32 -7.80 26.10 -0.73
CA ALA A 32 -8.84 25.13 -1.08
C ALA A 32 -8.40 24.23 -2.24
N PHE A 33 -9.10 23.11 -2.40
CA PHE A 33 -9.00 22.30 -3.61
C PHE A 33 -10.08 22.66 -4.62
N ASN A 34 -9.67 22.74 -5.89
CA ASN A 34 -10.54 22.60 -7.04
C ASN A 34 -10.48 21.14 -7.55
N ALA A 35 -11.41 20.74 -8.40
CA ALA A 35 -11.39 19.44 -9.05
C ALA A 35 -11.38 19.63 -10.57
N PRO A 36 -10.20 19.81 -11.20
CA PRO A 36 -10.10 19.99 -12.65
C PRO A 36 -10.70 18.81 -13.42
N MET A 37 -10.62 17.60 -12.87
CA MET A 37 -11.15 16.38 -13.46
C MET A 37 -11.97 15.59 -12.44
N MET A 38 -13.17 15.17 -12.85
CA MET A 38 -13.97 14.17 -12.11
C MET A 38 -14.75 13.29 -13.06
N ALA A 39 -14.87 12.02 -12.71
CA ALA A 39 -15.64 11.04 -13.45
C ALA A 39 -16.40 10.12 -12.49
N PRO A 40 -17.75 10.12 -12.51
CA PRO A 40 -18.53 9.14 -11.76
C PRO A 40 -18.42 7.74 -12.39
N ASN A 41 -18.70 6.71 -11.60
CA ASN A 41 -18.86 5.34 -12.09
C ASN A 41 -19.89 5.30 -13.24
N GLY A 42 -19.58 4.52 -14.27
CA GLY A 42 -20.31 4.51 -15.56
C GLY A 42 -19.77 5.47 -16.61
N THR A 43 -18.85 6.38 -16.25
CA THR A 43 -18.13 7.20 -17.23
C THR A 43 -17.26 6.32 -18.13
N ARG A 44 -17.19 6.69 -19.41
CA ARG A 44 -16.33 6.00 -20.38
C ARG A 44 -15.07 6.79 -20.68
N PHE A 45 -13.90 6.19 -20.46
CA PHE A 45 -12.61 6.69 -20.95
C PHE A 45 -12.29 5.95 -22.25
N GLY A 46 -12.77 6.48 -23.36
CA GLY A 46 -12.79 5.75 -24.63
C GLY A 46 -13.60 4.45 -24.53
N GLY A 47 -12.91 3.31 -24.65
CA GLY A 47 -13.51 1.98 -24.55
C GLY A 47 -13.74 1.48 -23.11
N TRP A 48 -13.07 2.09 -22.13
CA TRP A 48 -13.10 1.65 -20.75
C TRP A 48 -14.33 2.17 -20.00
N ASN A 49 -15.03 1.31 -19.26
CA ASN A 49 -16.14 1.71 -18.38
C ASN A 49 -15.64 1.80 -16.93
N LEU A 50 -15.60 3.01 -16.36
CA LEU A 50 -15.15 3.24 -14.99
C LEU A 50 -16.10 2.61 -13.98
N GLN A 51 -15.57 1.76 -13.12
CA GLN A 51 -16.19 1.13 -11.96
C GLN A 51 -15.15 1.05 -10.82
N THR A 52 -15.14 2.02 -9.91
CA THR A 52 -14.14 2.10 -8.83
C THR A 52 -14.13 0.90 -7.88
N GLY A 53 -15.18 0.08 -7.87
CA GLY A 53 -15.20 -1.21 -7.16
C GLY A 53 -14.31 -2.28 -7.80
N ASP A 54 -14.12 -2.23 -9.11
CA ASP A 54 -13.37 -3.21 -9.91
C ASP A 54 -12.05 -2.63 -10.47
N ASN A 55 -11.93 -1.30 -10.48
CA ASN A 55 -10.74 -0.61 -10.96
C ASN A 55 -9.67 -0.47 -9.88
N ARG A 56 -8.43 -0.55 -10.32
CA ARG A 56 -7.25 -0.18 -9.55
C ARG A 56 -6.57 0.99 -10.28
N PHE A 57 -6.13 1.95 -9.49
CA PHE A 57 -5.56 3.20 -9.96
C PHE A 57 -4.11 3.29 -9.48
N GLY A 58 -3.21 3.63 -10.39
CA GLY A 58 -1.79 3.67 -10.14
C GLY A 58 -1.05 2.46 -10.72
N PRO A 59 0.28 2.58 -10.85
CA PRO A 59 1.13 3.73 -10.50
C PRO A 59 0.95 4.91 -11.46
N VAL A 60 1.62 6.03 -11.16
CA VAL A 60 1.62 7.27 -11.96
C VAL A 60 3.06 7.59 -12.38
N GLY A 61 3.25 8.08 -13.61
CA GLY A 61 4.53 8.53 -14.15
C GLY A 61 4.35 9.16 -15.53
N ASP A 62 5.39 9.80 -16.07
CA ASP A 62 5.39 10.38 -17.43
C ASP A 62 5.72 9.28 -18.46
N PHE A 63 4.69 8.58 -18.95
CA PHE A 63 4.87 7.42 -19.81
C PHE A 63 5.10 7.80 -21.28
N ASP A 64 4.66 8.98 -21.72
CA ASP A 64 4.82 9.41 -23.12
C ASP A 64 5.93 10.44 -23.37
N GLY A 65 6.53 10.95 -22.28
CA GLY A 65 7.69 11.84 -22.26
C GLY A 65 7.34 13.30 -22.53
N ASP A 66 6.10 13.72 -22.27
CA ASP A 66 5.66 15.09 -22.51
C ASP A 66 5.84 16.02 -21.29
N GLY A 67 6.24 15.46 -20.15
CA GLY A 67 6.46 16.14 -18.88
C GLY A 67 5.25 16.20 -17.96
N GLN A 68 4.10 15.68 -18.39
CA GLN A 68 2.92 15.46 -17.55
C GLN A 68 2.89 14.02 -17.03
N ALA A 69 2.12 13.82 -15.96
CA ALA A 69 1.91 12.54 -15.34
C ALA A 69 0.70 11.81 -15.96
N GLU A 70 0.87 10.53 -16.30
CA GLU A 70 -0.21 9.61 -16.63
C GLU A 70 -0.37 8.52 -15.60
N ILE A 71 -1.58 7.96 -15.56
CA ILE A 71 -1.97 6.98 -14.58
C ILE A 71 -2.28 5.63 -15.20
N VAL A 72 -1.71 4.58 -14.61
CA VAL A 72 -2.04 3.20 -14.94
C VAL A 72 -3.38 2.82 -14.33
N PHE A 73 -4.25 2.24 -15.16
CA PHE A 73 -5.56 1.72 -14.78
C PHE A 73 -5.61 0.22 -15.04
N SER A 74 -6.05 -0.56 -14.05
CA SER A 74 -6.33 -1.98 -14.27
C SER A 74 -7.71 -2.40 -13.75
N SER A 75 -8.26 -3.46 -14.32
CA SER A 75 -9.53 -4.08 -13.91
C SER A 75 -9.58 -5.55 -14.31
N PRO A 76 -10.62 -6.31 -13.94
CA PRO A 76 -10.85 -7.65 -14.49
C PRO A 76 -10.93 -7.70 -16.02
N TRP A 77 -11.19 -6.57 -16.70
CA TRP A 77 -11.20 -6.50 -18.16
C TRP A 77 -9.79 -6.43 -18.75
N GLY A 78 -8.88 -5.63 -18.18
CA GLY A 78 -7.59 -5.35 -18.81
C GLY A 78 -6.80 -4.22 -18.14
N LEU A 79 -5.85 -3.64 -18.89
CA LEU A 79 -4.91 -2.59 -18.48
C LEU A 79 -5.08 -1.36 -19.39
N GLY A 80 -4.81 -0.16 -18.88
CA GLY A 80 -4.68 1.05 -19.67
C GLY A 80 -3.74 2.06 -19.03
N VAL A 81 -3.26 3.00 -19.83
CA VAL A 81 -2.53 4.21 -19.41
C VAL A 81 -3.39 5.39 -19.86
N LEU A 82 -3.74 6.25 -18.90
CA LEU A 82 -4.63 7.39 -19.13
C LEU A 82 -3.93 8.71 -18.80
N GLU A 83 -4.06 9.67 -19.70
CA GLU A 83 -3.60 11.06 -19.54
C GLU A 83 -4.77 11.97 -19.16
N GLN A 84 -4.49 13.06 -18.43
CA GLN A 84 -5.50 14.10 -18.23
C GLN A 84 -5.63 14.95 -19.50
N ARG A 85 -6.86 15.09 -20.01
CA ARG A 85 -7.18 16.07 -21.06
C ARG A 85 -8.29 16.98 -20.59
N LYS A 86 -7.91 18.18 -20.16
CA LYS A 86 -8.83 19.18 -19.59
C LYS A 86 -9.55 18.59 -18.38
N ASN A 87 -10.85 18.29 -18.53
CA ASN A 87 -11.73 17.82 -17.48
C ASN A 87 -12.09 16.33 -17.57
N THR A 88 -11.36 15.54 -18.35
CA THR A 88 -11.54 14.08 -18.47
C THR A 88 -10.19 13.38 -18.55
N PHE A 89 -10.18 12.08 -18.29
CA PHE A 89 -9.09 11.20 -18.70
C PHE A 89 -9.31 10.77 -20.16
N ALA A 90 -8.21 10.67 -20.90
CA ALA A 90 -8.15 10.09 -22.24
C ALA A 90 -7.17 8.91 -22.24
N PRO A 91 -7.44 7.83 -22.99
CA PRO A 91 -6.52 6.71 -23.06
C PRO A 91 -5.39 6.96 -24.05
N LEU A 92 -4.16 6.83 -23.60
CA LEU A 92 -2.98 6.63 -24.46
C LEU A 92 -2.92 5.18 -24.95
N MET A 93 -3.21 4.24 -24.05
CA MET A 93 -3.22 2.81 -24.32
C MET A 93 -4.34 2.10 -23.56
N MET A 94 -4.98 1.12 -24.20
CA MET A 94 -5.90 0.18 -23.55
C MET A 94 -5.75 -1.21 -24.15
N ALA A 95 -5.71 -2.22 -23.29
CA ALA A 95 -5.54 -3.60 -23.68
C ALA A 95 -6.43 -4.52 -22.83
N PRO A 96 -7.35 -5.31 -23.42
CA PRO A 96 -8.05 -6.34 -22.68
C PRO A 96 -7.08 -7.47 -22.26
N ASN A 97 -7.47 -8.25 -21.26
CA ASN A 97 -6.80 -9.50 -20.93
C ASN A 97 -6.66 -10.39 -22.18
N SER A 98 -5.54 -11.12 -22.24
CA SER A 98 -5.06 -11.90 -23.39
C SER A 98 -4.43 -11.08 -24.52
N THR A 99 -4.33 -9.75 -24.40
CA THR A 99 -3.46 -8.95 -25.27
C THR A 99 -1.99 -9.34 -25.06
N ARG A 100 -1.22 -9.33 -26.14
CA ARG A 100 0.21 -9.61 -26.12
C ARG A 100 1.01 -8.31 -26.21
N PHE A 101 1.85 -8.05 -25.20
CA PHE A 101 2.87 -7.00 -25.25
C PHE A 101 4.20 -7.65 -25.57
N GLY A 102 4.52 -7.73 -26.86
CA GLY A 102 5.56 -8.63 -27.35
C GLY A 102 5.29 -10.08 -26.94
N GLY A 103 6.15 -10.65 -26.09
CA GLY A 103 6.00 -11.99 -25.53
C GLY A 103 5.05 -12.08 -24.33
N TRP A 104 4.80 -10.98 -23.63
CA TRP A 104 4.01 -10.98 -22.40
C TRP A 104 2.53 -11.18 -22.69
N ASN A 105 1.86 -12.07 -21.94
CA ASN A 105 0.42 -12.25 -22.02
C ASN A 105 -0.27 -11.51 -20.87
N LEU A 106 -0.97 -10.42 -21.16
CA LEU A 106 -1.65 -9.64 -20.14
C LEU A 106 -2.77 -10.45 -19.48
N GLN A 107 -2.72 -10.59 -18.16
CA GLN A 107 -3.75 -11.20 -17.32
C GLN A 107 -3.81 -10.44 -15.98
N THR A 108 -4.67 -9.45 -15.85
CA THR A 108 -4.74 -8.57 -14.65
C THR A 108 -5.09 -9.26 -13.34
N GLY A 109 -5.66 -10.47 -13.41
CA GLY A 109 -5.83 -11.34 -12.24
C GLY A 109 -4.48 -11.79 -11.65
N ASP A 110 -3.51 -12.07 -12.52
CA ASP A 110 -2.20 -12.63 -12.18
C ASP A 110 -1.07 -11.59 -12.24
N ASN A 111 -1.23 -10.56 -13.08
CA ASN A 111 -0.25 -9.50 -13.25
C ASN A 111 -0.38 -8.44 -12.15
N ARG A 112 0.76 -7.83 -11.86
CA ARG A 112 0.90 -6.74 -10.88
C ARG A 112 1.70 -5.62 -11.50
N PHE A 113 1.36 -4.39 -11.14
CA PHE A 113 1.76 -3.20 -11.87
C PHE A 113 2.31 -2.11 -10.95
N GLU A 114 2.66 -2.41 -9.70
CA GLU A 114 2.78 -1.41 -8.63
C GLU A 114 4.02 -0.50 -8.71
N LYS A 115 4.90 -0.66 -9.71
CA LYS A 115 6.20 0.02 -9.78
C LYS A 115 6.45 0.59 -11.17
N VAL A 116 6.99 1.81 -11.22
CA VAL A 116 7.31 2.59 -12.41
C VAL A 116 8.65 3.29 -12.19
N GLY A 117 9.42 3.49 -13.25
CA GLY A 117 10.68 4.21 -13.25
C GLY A 117 11.26 4.35 -14.66
N ASP A 118 12.21 5.25 -14.84
CA ASP A 118 12.99 5.40 -16.10
C ASP A 118 14.11 4.37 -16.11
N PHE A 119 13.78 3.11 -16.42
CA PHE A 119 14.75 2.01 -16.33
C PHE A 119 15.74 2.04 -17.50
N ASP A 120 15.33 2.60 -18.65
CA ASP A 120 16.15 2.62 -19.86
C ASP A 120 16.87 3.96 -20.13
N GLY A 121 16.64 4.98 -19.31
CA GLY A 121 17.32 6.27 -19.27
C GLY A 121 16.94 7.19 -20.42
N ASP A 122 15.75 7.05 -21.00
CA ASP A 122 15.26 7.89 -22.11
C ASP A 122 14.45 9.11 -21.64
N GLY A 123 14.21 9.23 -20.34
CA GLY A 123 13.44 10.29 -19.71
C GLY A 123 11.94 9.99 -19.59
N ARG A 124 11.48 8.80 -19.99
CA ARG A 124 10.11 8.32 -19.85
C ARG A 124 10.03 7.28 -18.74
N ALA A 125 8.82 7.07 -18.25
CA ALA A 125 8.53 6.05 -17.27
C ALA A 125 8.15 4.72 -17.95
N GLU A 126 8.75 3.62 -17.50
CA GLU A 126 8.34 2.27 -17.84
C GLU A 126 7.66 1.56 -16.66
N LEU A 127 6.73 0.67 -16.99
CA LEU A 127 5.99 -0.14 -16.03
C LEU A 127 6.71 -1.45 -15.73
N LEU A 128 7.12 -1.63 -14.47
CA LEU A 128 7.58 -2.92 -13.97
C LEU A 128 6.37 -3.83 -13.71
N ILE A 129 6.31 -4.94 -14.43
CA ILE A 129 5.23 -5.93 -14.37
C ILE A 129 5.75 -7.28 -13.87
N THR A 130 5.00 -7.89 -12.97
CA THR A 130 5.30 -9.21 -12.42
C THR A 130 4.11 -10.15 -12.53
N SER A 131 4.37 -11.45 -12.54
CA SER A 131 3.36 -12.51 -12.58
C SER A 131 3.93 -13.84 -12.10
N PRO A 132 3.09 -14.89 -11.93
CA PRO A 132 3.59 -16.25 -11.69
C PRO A 132 4.52 -16.80 -12.80
N TRP A 133 4.51 -16.21 -14.00
CA TRP A 133 5.43 -16.59 -15.07
C TRP A 133 6.83 -15.99 -14.90
N GLY A 134 6.94 -14.75 -14.42
CA GLY A 134 8.20 -14.01 -14.39
C GLY A 134 8.00 -12.49 -14.25
N VAL A 135 9.01 -11.72 -14.65
CA VAL A 135 9.06 -10.25 -14.57
C VAL A 135 9.25 -9.63 -15.96
N GLY A 136 8.78 -8.41 -16.17
CA GLY A 136 9.04 -7.61 -17.36
C GLY A 136 9.05 -6.12 -17.07
N ILE A 137 9.65 -5.37 -17.99
CA ILE A 137 9.60 -3.90 -18.03
C ILE A 137 8.89 -3.56 -19.33
N LEU A 138 7.82 -2.78 -19.24
CA LEU A 138 6.95 -2.41 -20.36
C LEU A 138 6.99 -0.90 -20.60
N GLU A 139 7.28 -0.50 -21.82
CA GLU A 139 7.35 0.90 -22.25
C GLU A 139 6.12 1.27 -23.08
N LEU A 140 5.65 2.52 -23.00
CA LEU A 140 4.57 3.00 -23.87
C LEU A 140 5.10 3.23 -25.29
N ALA A 141 4.51 2.55 -26.28
CA ALA A 141 4.89 2.64 -27.67
C ALA A 141 3.66 2.89 -28.56
N GLY A 142 3.36 4.18 -28.79
CA GLY A 142 2.15 4.59 -29.49
C GLY A 142 0.90 4.20 -28.68
N SER A 143 0.01 3.39 -29.25
CA SER A 143 -1.21 2.94 -28.56
C SER A 143 -1.12 1.53 -27.97
N THR A 144 0.09 1.03 -27.70
CA THR A 144 0.37 -0.28 -27.09
C THR A 144 1.53 -0.16 -26.10
N LEU A 145 1.79 -1.22 -25.34
CA LEU A 145 3.07 -1.36 -24.63
C LEU A 145 4.02 -2.23 -25.45
N ALA A 146 5.27 -1.79 -25.57
CA ALA A 146 6.40 -2.64 -25.91
C ALA A 146 6.94 -3.31 -24.64
N ALA A 147 7.76 -4.35 -24.82
CA ALA A 147 8.31 -5.14 -23.73
C ALA A 147 9.83 -5.31 -23.93
N PRO A 148 10.62 -4.24 -23.71
CA PRO A 148 12.06 -4.24 -23.95
C PRO A 148 12.79 -5.30 -23.10
N MET A 149 12.28 -5.61 -21.90
CA MET A 149 12.80 -6.65 -21.03
C MET A 149 11.66 -7.57 -20.57
N MET A 150 11.83 -8.88 -20.70
CA MET A 150 11.03 -9.89 -20.00
C MET A 150 11.86 -11.12 -19.68
N ALA A 151 11.61 -11.73 -18.54
CA ALA A 151 12.29 -12.95 -18.13
C ALA A 151 11.32 -13.90 -17.39
N PRO A 152 11.26 -15.19 -17.77
CA PRO A 152 10.55 -16.18 -16.99
C PRO A 152 11.29 -16.54 -15.71
N ASN A 153 10.56 -17.03 -14.71
CA ASN A 153 11.12 -17.66 -13.51
C ASN A 153 12.18 -18.72 -13.87
N GLY A 154 13.28 -18.72 -13.13
CA GLY A 154 14.47 -19.55 -13.40
C GLY A 154 15.52 -18.88 -14.30
N THR A 155 15.22 -17.72 -14.89
CA THR A 155 16.23 -16.88 -15.54
C THR A 155 17.27 -16.40 -14.53
N ARG A 156 18.53 -16.36 -14.96
CA ARG A 156 19.63 -15.81 -14.16
C ARG A 156 20.03 -14.42 -14.65
N PHE A 157 19.92 -13.43 -13.79
CA PHE A 157 20.51 -12.11 -13.99
C PHE A 157 21.88 -12.13 -13.33
N GLY A 158 22.91 -12.51 -14.09
CA GLY A 158 24.22 -12.84 -13.51
C GLY A 158 24.11 -13.94 -12.45
N GLY A 159 24.40 -13.61 -11.19
CA GLY A 159 24.27 -14.53 -10.07
C GLY A 159 22.84 -14.66 -9.50
N TRP A 160 21.97 -13.69 -9.74
CA TRP A 160 20.62 -13.64 -9.18
C TRP A 160 19.70 -14.59 -9.93
N ASN A 161 18.97 -15.45 -9.20
CA ASN A 161 18.00 -16.38 -9.77
C ASN A 161 16.60 -15.81 -9.60
N LEU A 162 15.97 -15.42 -10.70
CA LEU A 162 14.61 -14.86 -10.71
C LEU A 162 13.59 -15.89 -10.26
N GLN A 163 12.83 -15.56 -9.21
CA GLN A 163 11.66 -16.32 -8.74
C GLN A 163 10.60 -15.37 -8.19
N THR A 164 9.60 -14.99 -8.99
CA THR A 164 8.51 -14.10 -8.53
C THR A 164 7.65 -14.68 -7.39
N GLY A 165 7.81 -15.97 -7.08
CA GLY A 165 7.18 -16.59 -5.91
C GLY A 165 7.80 -16.16 -4.57
N ASP A 166 9.07 -15.72 -4.56
CA ASP A 166 9.78 -15.33 -3.33
C ASP A 166 10.65 -14.06 -3.46
N ASN A 167 10.85 -13.55 -4.69
CA ASN A 167 11.52 -12.30 -4.96
C ASN A 167 10.53 -11.15 -4.79
N ARG A 168 10.90 -10.13 -4.02
CA ARG A 168 10.15 -8.89 -3.86
C ARG A 168 10.87 -7.77 -4.60
N PHE A 169 10.16 -7.09 -5.49
CA PHE A 169 10.72 -6.03 -6.32
C PHE A 169 10.38 -4.62 -5.80
N GLY A 170 11.39 -3.78 -5.83
CA GLY A 170 11.41 -2.42 -5.34
C GLY A 170 11.96 -2.31 -3.90
N PRO A 171 12.07 -1.07 -3.38
CA PRO A 171 11.77 0.19 -4.06
C PRO A 171 12.66 0.41 -5.31
N VAL A 172 12.20 1.31 -6.19
CA VAL A 172 12.88 1.67 -7.44
C VAL A 172 13.39 3.10 -7.34
N GLY A 173 14.47 3.42 -8.04
CA GLY A 173 15.07 4.76 -8.09
C GLY A 173 16.53 4.68 -8.57
N ASP A 174 17.13 5.83 -8.89
CA ASP A 174 18.54 5.94 -9.31
C ASP A 174 19.49 5.72 -8.11
N PHE A 175 19.94 4.48 -7.91
CA PHE A 175 20.82 4.14 -6.79
C PHE A 175 22.28 4.46 -7.09
N ASP A 176 22.68 4.45 -8.36
CA ASP A 176 24.08 4.58 -8.77
C ASP A 176 24.45 5.95 -9.36
N GLY A 177 23.48 6.84 -9.51
CA GLY A 177 23.59 8.23 -9.93
C GLY A 177 23.83 8.40 -11.43
N ASP A 178 23.46 7.42 -12.25
CA ASP A 178 23.65 7.47 -13.71
C ASP A 178 22.46 8.03 -14.49
N GLY A 179 21.38 8.38 -13.78
CA GLY A 179 20.14 8.92 -14.32
C GLY A 179 19.14 7.86 -14.77
N ARG A 180 19.40 6.58 -14.54
CA ARG A 180 18.45 5.47 -14.74
C ARG A 180 17.94 5.00 -13.38
N ASP A 181 16.70 4.57 -13.33
CA ASP A 181 16.19 3.90 -12.15
C ASP A 181 16.67 2.43 -12.11
N GLU A 182 17.12 1.97 -10.94
CA GLU A 182 17.33 0.54 -10.67
C GLU A 182 16.24 -0.06 -9.79
N ILE A 183 16.19 -1.38 -9.81
CA ILE A 183 15.25 -2.19 -9.03
C ILE A 183 15.99 -2.80 -7.85
N PHE A 184 15.66 -2.38 -6.63
CA PHE A 184 16.01 -3.16 -5.45
C PHE A 184 15.22 -4.48 -5.46
N VAL A 185 15.87 -5.59 -5.12
CA VAL A 185 15.21 -6.89 -5.03
C VAL A 185 15.62 -7.59 -3.73
N SER A 186 14.66 -8.22 -3.05
CA SER A 186 14.93 -9.07 -1.89
C SER A 186 14.33 -10.46 -2.04
N SER A 187 14.95 -11.47 -1.41
CA SER A 187 14.50 -12.86 -1.41
C SER A 187 14.90 -13.56 -0.10
N PRO A 188 14.48 -14.81 0.16
CA PRO A 188 14.98 -15.59 1.29
C PRO A 188 16.49 -15.80 1.30
N TRP A 189 17.17 -15.65 0.15
CA TRP A 189 18.62 -15.75 0.05
C TRP A 189 19.33 -14.46 0.50
N GLY A 190 18.80 -13.29 0.16
CA GLY A 190 19.48 -12.01 0.34
C GLY A 190 18.86 -10.88 -0.48
N VAL A 191 19.66 -9.87 -0.83
CA VAL A 191 19.21 -8.67 -1.57
C VAL A 191 20.10 -8.39 -2.78
N GLY A 192 19.60 -7.57 -3.70
CA GLY A 192 20.37 -7.05 -4.83
C GLY A 192 19.82 -5.73 -5.36
N ILE A 193 20.62 -5.06 -6.18
CA ILE A 193 20.22 -3.88 -6.96
C ILE A 193 20.44 -4.25 -8.43
N LEU A 194 19.37 -4.18 -9.23
CA LEU A 194 19.35 -4.65 -10.61
C LEU A 194 19.07 -3.48 -11.55
N GLN A 195 19.97 -3.26 -12.51
CA GLN A 195 19.85 -2.23 -13.54
C GLN A 195 19.44 -2.85 -14.88
N MET A 196 18.58 -2.18 -15.64
CA MET A 196 18.25 -2.62 -16.98
C MET A 196 19.43 -2.38 -17.94
N GLN A 197 19.74 -3.41 -18.72
CA GLN A 197 20.78 -3.36 -19.75
C GLN A 197 20.29 -4.07 -21.01
N GLY A 198 19.81 -3.30 -21.98
CA GLY A 198 19.17 -3.85 -23.17
C GLY A 198 17.94 -4.67 -22.78
N ASN A 199 17.95 -5.97 -23.08
CA ASN A 199 16.82 -6.87 -22.81
C ASN A 199 16.99 -7.74 -21.56
N THR A 200 17.91 -7.39 -20.65
CA THR A 200 18.18 -8.12 -19.41
C THR A 200 18.36 -7.17 -18.23
N LEU A 201 18.37 -7.70 -17.01
CA LEU A 201 18.87 -7.00 -15.83
C LEU A 201 20.32 -7.39 -15.54
N ARG A 202 21.15 -6.39 -15.25
CA ARG A 202 22.51 -6.51 -14.74
C ARG A 202 22.49 -6.24 -13.23
N PRO A 203 22.93 -7.17 -12.38
CA PRO A 203 23.12 -6.86 -10.97
C PRO A 203 24.29 -5.88 -10.78
N LEU A 204 24.02 -4.74 -10.16
CA LEU A 204 25.04 -3.83 -9.64
C LEU A 204 25.59 -4.33 -8.31
N MET A 205 24.72 -4.97 -7.51
CA MET A 205 25.06 -5.57 -6.23
C MET A 205 24.22 -6.82 -5.97
N MET A 206 24.82 -7.80 -5.28
CA MET A 206 24.09 -8.90 -4.65
C MET A 206 24.75 -9.26 -3.32
N ALA A 207 23.96 -9.46 -2.28
CA ALA A 207 24.44 -9.77 -0.95
C ALA A 207 23.56 -10.84 -0.28
N PRO A 208 24.13 -12.00 0.12
CA PRO A 208 23.39 -13.00 0.88
C PRO A 208 23.11 -12.52 2.31
N ASN A 209 22.07 -13.10 2.93
CA ASN A 209 21.83 -12.98 4.36
C ASN A 209 23.11 -13.26 5.19
N GLY A 210 23.33 -12.47 6.22
CA GLY A 210 24.57 -12.48 7.02
C GLY A 210 25.66 -11.51 6.51
N THR A 211 25.48 -10.90 5.34
CA THR A 211 26.37 -9.82 4.86
C THR A 211 26.24 -8.59 5.75
N ARG A 212 27.34 -7.86 5.93
CA ARG A 212 27.36 -6.59 6.65
C ARG A 212 27.43 -5.41 5.69
N PHE A 213 26.49 -4.48 5.82
CA PHE A 213 26.53 -3.17 5.15
C PHE A 213 27.01 -2.13 6.17
N GLY A 214 28.34 -2.01 6.29
CA GLY A 214 28.96 -1.34 7.43
C GLY A 214 28.60 -2.05 8.75
N GLY A 215 27.89 -1.34 9.64
CA GLY A 215 27.43 -1.91 10.91
C GLY A 215 26.15 -2.76 10.81
N TRP A 216 25.35 -2.58 9.76
CA TRP A 216 24.08 -3.26 9.60
C TRP A 216 24.29 -4.73 9.20
N LEU A 217 23.60 -5.65 9.86
CA LEU A 217 23.63 -7.08 9.51
C LEU A 217 22.37 -7.44 8.70
N LEU A 218 22.56 -7.82 7.44
CA LEU A 218 21.47 -8.20 6.56
C LEU A 218 20.78 -9.48 7.02
N ASN A 219 19.47 -9.40 7.22
CA ASN A 219 18.58 -10.54 7.40
C ASN A 219 17.21 -10.26 6.78
N THR A 220 16.96 -10.72 5.55
CA THR A 220 15.70 -10.48 4.83
C THR A 220 14.46 -11.07 5.50
N ARG A 221 14.62 -11.88 6.55
CA ARG A 221 13.50 -12.36 7.38
C ARG A 221 12.88 -11.25 8.24
N ASP A 222 13.68 -10.29 8.69
CA ASP A 222 13.25 -9.25 9.63
C ASP A 222 13.70 -7.84 9.24
N ASN A 223 14.44 -7.70 8.14
CA ASN A 223 14.81 -6.43 7.53
C ASN A 223 13.78 -6.06 6.47
N PHE A 224 13.25 -4.84 6.53
CA PHE A 224 12.27 -4.33 5.58
C PHE A 224 12.81 -3.09 4.89
N PHE A 225 12.85 -3.14 3.56
CA PHE A 225 13.36 -2.08 2.67
C PHE A 225 12.17 -1.52 1.90
N ARG A 226 11.50 -0.50 2.44
CA ARG A 226 10.21 -0.03 1.90
C ARG A 226 10.23 1.34 1.27
N ILE A 227 11.18 2.16 1.67
CA ILE A 227 11.30 3.56 1.25
C ILE A 227 12.70 3.71 0.64
N ALA A 228 12.75 4.30 -0.55
CA ALA A 228 13.94 4.86 -1.15
C ALA A 228 13.68 6.34 -1.40
N ALA A 229 14.66 7.18 -1.07
CA ALA A 229 14.64 8.62 -1.33
C ALA A 229 16.06 9.15 -1.27
N ASP A 230 16.32 10.31 -1.89
CA ASP A 230 17.58 11.03 -1.77
C ASP A 230 17.63 11.74 -0.41
N PHE A 231 18.15 11.06 0.62
CA PHE A 231 18.16 11.57 2.00
C PHE A 231 19.32 12.52 2.26
N ASP A 232 20.39 12.48 1.46
CA ASP A 232 21.59 13.30 1.66
C ASP A 232 21.82 14.39 0.60
N GLY A 233 21.04 14.38 -0.48
CA GLY A 233 20.95 15.44 -1.49
C GLY A 233 21.99 15.31 -2.60
N ASP A 234 22.60 14.14 -2.76
CA ASP A 234 23.63 13.92 -3.77
C ASP A 234 23.06 13.53 -5.16
N GLY A 235 21.75 13.36 -5.25
CA GLY A 235 21.01 12.99 -6.45
C GLY A 235 20.83 11.48 -6.64
N ARG A 236 21.38 10.65 -5.75
CA ARG A 236 21.12 9.21 -5.67
C ARG A 236 19.99 8.94 -4.67
N VAL A 237 19.40 7.76 -4.73
CA VAL A 237 18.46 7.32 -3.70
C VAL A 237 19.10 6.37 -2.69
N GLU A 238 18.85 6.60 -1.39
CA GLU A 238 19.23 5.68 -0.32
C GLU A 238 18.03 4.89 0.19
N LEU A 239 18.30 3.71 0.74
CA LEU A 239 17.29 2.81 1.30
C LEU A 239 17.11 3.02 2.79
N LEU A 240 15.88 3.28 3.21
CA LEU A 240 15.49 3.06 4.60
C LEU A 240 15.32 1.56 4.86
N VAL A 241 16.13 1.02 5.77
CA VAL A 241 15.96 -0.32 6.33
C VAL A 241 15.42 -0.24 7.75
N THR A 242 14.43 -1.07 8.07
CA THR A 242 13.90 -1.25 9.43
C THR A 242 14.00 -2.70 9.87
N SER A 243 14.22 -2.94 11.17
CA SER A 243 14.25 -4.28 11.76
C SER A 243 13.84 -4.26 13.24
N PRO A 244 13.71 -5.42 13.91
CA PRO A 244 13.52 -5.46 15.36
C PRO A 244 14.66 -4.81 16.17
N TRP A 245 15.84 -4.61 15.56
CA TRP A 245 16.94 -3.90 16.20
C TRP A 245 16.76 -2.38 16.15
N GLY A 246 16.24 -1.83 15.04
CA GLY A 246 16.13 -0.39 14.82
C GLY A 246 16.01 -0.01 13.35
N ILE A 247 16.59 1.13 12.97
CA ILE A 247 16.54 1.67 11.60
C ILE A 247 17.95 1.97 11.06
N GLY A 248 18.08 2.06 9.73
CA GLY A 248 19.27 2.57 9.05
C GLY A 248 18.95 3.16 7.67
N ILE A 249 19.83 4.05 7.21
CA ILE A 249 19.86 4.55 5.83
C ILE A 249 21.06 3.90 5.15
N LEU A 250 20.81 3.18 4.05
CA LEU A 250 21.82 2.46 3.30
C LEU A 250 21.98 3.07 1.91
N GLU A 251 23.19 3.46 1.58
CA GLU A 251 23.57 4.09 0.32
C GLU A 251 24.33 3.09 -0.56
N PHE A 252 24.09 3.12 -1.87
CA PHE A 252 24.83 2.29 -2.81
C PHE A 252 26.09 3.01 -3.31
N THR A 253 27.25 2.59 -2.80
CA THR A 253 28.54 3.15 -3.20
C THR A 253 29.62 2.07 -3.35
N GLY A 254 30.51 2.27 -4.33
CA GLY A 254 31.65 1.36 -4.54
C GLY A 254 31.26 -0.09 -4.85
N GLY A 255 30.06 -0.33 -5.40
CA GLY A 255 29.56 -1.67 -5.75
C GLY A 255 28.93 -2.45 -4.59
N THR A 256 28.64 -1.81 -3.46
CA THR A 256 27.93 -2.41 -2.32
C THR A 256 27.02 -1.40 -1.63
N LEU A 257 26.10 -1.86 -0.77
CA LEU A 257 25.45 -0.98 0.19
C LEU A 257 26.38 -0.68 1.37
N GLY A 258 26.41 0.57 1.81
CA GLY A 258 27.04 1.06 3.03
C GLY A 258 26.01 1.75 3.92
N ALA A 259 26.12 1.59 5.24
CA ALA A 259 25.25 2.29 6.16
C ALA A 259 25.75 3.73 6.38
N VAL A 260 24.97 4.72 5.93
CA VAL A 260 25.24 6.15 6.16
C VAL A 260 24.99 6.47 7.63
N THR A 261 23.88 5.97 8.17
CA THR A 261 23.54 6.12 9.58
C THR A 261 22.65 4.96 10.04
N MET A 262 22.69 4.67 11.34
CA MET A 262 21.87 3.63 11.97
C MET A 262 21.58 3.97 13.42
N ALA A 263 20.40 3.54 13.89
CA ALA A 263 19.97 3.76 15.25
C ALA A 263 19.23 2.53 15.76
N SER A 264 19.65 2.01 16.92
CA SER A 264 18.89 0.97 17.61
C SER A 264 17.62 1.55 18.23
N ASN A 265 16.61 0.71 18.43
CA ASN A 265 15.41 1.06 19.19
C ASN A 265 15.78 1.65 20.57
N GLY A 266 15.06 2.69 20.99
CA GLY A 266 15.33 3.48 22.18
C GLY A 266 16.34 4.61 21.99
N THR A 267 17.00 4.70 20.83
CA THR A 267 17.90 5.82 20.51
C THR A 267 17.10 7.10 20.27
N ARG A 268 17.61 8.23 20.77
CA ARG A 268 17.04 9.55 20.52
C ARG A 268 17.69 10.18 19.29
N LEU A 269 16.89 10.50 18.28
CA LEU A 269 17.28 11.11 17.00
C LEU A 269 16.62 12.49 16.87
N GLY A 270 17.41 13.56 17.01
CA GLY A 270 16.87 14.93 17.00
C GLY A 270 15.85 15.27 18.10
N GLY A 271 15.56 14.35 19.03
CA GLY A 271 14.50 14.46 20.04
C GLY A 271 13.49 13.32 19.99
N TRP A 272 13.26 12.73 18.81
CA TRP A 272 12.40 11.58 18.61
C TRP A 272 13.06 10.30 19.14
N ILE A 273 12.31 9.44 19.83
CA ILE A 273 12.83 8.13 20.25
C ILE A 273 12.37 7.10 19.22
N VAL A 274 13.32 6.50 18.50
CA VAL A 274 13.00 5.48 17.52
C VAL A 274 12.58 4.19 18.20
N ASP A 275 11.45 3.64 17.77
CA ASP A 275 10.94 2.35 18.21
C ASP A 275 10.16 1.69 17.07
N THR A 276 10.80 0.75 16.36
CA THR A 276 10.18 0.05 15.22
C THR A 276 8.97 -0.80 15.58
N THR A 277 8.61 -0.93 16.87
CA THR A 277 7.40 -1.64 17.30
C THR A 277 6.14 -0.80 17.27
N ASN A 278 6.25 0.54 17.34
CA ASN A 278 5.10 1.46 17.35
C ASN A 278 5.31 2.72 16.48
N ASN A 279 6.49 2.90 15.90
CA ASN A 279 6.73 3.95 14.93
C ASN A 279 6.29 3.47 13.54
N ARG A 280 5.62 4.36 12.80
CA ARG A 280 5.36 4.22 11.37
C ARG A 280 6.25 5.23 10.64
N PHE A 281 6.79 4.78 9.52
CA PHE A 281 7.79 5.49 8.72
C PHE A 281 7.17 5.85 7.36
N GLY A 282 7.36 7.09 6.95
CA GLY A 282 6.94 7.61 5.65
C GLY A 282 5.61 8.38 5.66
N PRO A 283 5.33 9.12 4.56
CA PRO A 283 6.16 9.21 3.36
C PRO A 283 7.47 10.00 3.57
N ALA A 284 8.46 9.74 2.71
CA ALA A 284 9.67 10.53 2.61
C ALA A 284 9.50 11.55 1.46
N ALA A 285 9.84 12.80 1.71
CA ALA A 285 9.76 13.89 0.74
C ALA A 285 10.64 15.07 1.21
N ASP A 286 10.97 15.98 0.30
CA ASP A 286 11.68 17.23 0.61
C ASP A 286 10.69 18.24 1.20
N TYR A 287 10.52 18.21 2.52
CA TYR A 287 9.52 19.03 3.19
C TYR A 287 10.02 20.45 3.46
N ASP A 288 11.34 20.68 3.49
CA ASP A 288 11.91 21.99 3.77
C ASP A 288 12.52 22.71 2.55
N GLY A 289 12.60 22.03 1.41
CA GLY A 289 12.96 22.58 0.10
C GLY A 289 14.47 22.69 -0.12
N ASP A 290 15.27 21.93 0.63
CA ASP A 290 16.72 21.98 0.53
C ASP A 290 17.31 20.98 -0.47
N GLY A 291 16.45 20.18 -1.11
CA GLY A 291 16.81 19.16 -2.08
C GLY A 291 17.01 17.77 -1.49
N ARG A 292 16.94 17.61 -0.16
CA ARG A 292 17.02 16.33 0.55
C ARG A 292 15.64 15.89 0.98
N ALA A 293 15.43 14.59 1.13
CA ALA A 293 14.19 14.06 1.66
C ALA A 293 14.26 13.90 3.18
N GLU A 294 13.22 14.37 3.88
CA GLU A 294 12.98 13.99 5.27
C GLU A 294 11.97 12.86 5.35
N LEU A 295 12.10 12.05 6.40
CA LEU A 295 11.19 10.95 6.67
C LEU A 295 10.11 11.39 7.68
N LEU A 296 8.83 11.30 7.29
CA LEU A 296 7.75 11.42 8.26
C LEU A 296 7.79 10.25 9.26
N MET A 297 7.74 10.58 10.53
CA MET A 297 7.62 9.67 11.66
C MET A 297 6.26 9.86 12.33
N SER A 298 5.55 8.77 12.63
CA SER A 298 4.35 8.83 13.48
C SER A 298 4.34 7.71 14.52
N SER A 299 3.77 7.96 15.69
CA SER A 299 3.66 7.00 16.79
C SER A 299 2.45 7.34 17.68
N PRO A 300 2.12 6.52 18.70
CA PRO A 300 1.10 6.87 19.69
C PRO A 300 1.38 8.19 20.45
N TRP A 301 2.60 8.71 20.41
CA TRP A 301 2.95 10.00 20.99
C TRP A 301 2.54 11.19 20.12
N GLY A 302 2.70 11.11 18.79
CA GLY A 302 2.56 12.24 17.89
C GLY A 302 3.20 12.00 16.52
N ILE A 303 3.62 13.07 15.85
CA ILE A 303 4.39 13.04 14.60
C ILE A 303 5.69 13.82 14.70
N GLY A 304 6.62 13.52 13.80
CA GLY A 304 7.81 14.32 13.58
C GLY A 304 8.39 14.09 12.19
N THR A 305 9.31 14.94 11.76
CA THR A 305 10.16 14.70 10.58
C THR A 305 11.53 14.25 11.06
N LEU A 306 12.17 13.35 10.32
CA LEU A 306 13.53 12.88 10.57
C LEU A 306 14.38 13.26 9.35
N GLU A 307 15.39 14.08 9.57
CA GLU A 307 16.24 14.65 8.52
C GLU A 307 17.67 14.13 8.69
N LEU A 308 18.33 13.78 7.59
CA LEU A 308 19.72 13.32 7.60
C LEU A 308 20.69 14.49 7.38
N ASN A 309 21.49 14.78 8.39
CA ASN A 309 22.45 15.88 8.41
C ASN A 309 23.86 15.38 8.73
N GLY A 310 24.72 15.29 7.71
CA GLY A 310 26.12 14.92 7.87
C GLY A 310 26.32 13.58 8.58
N GLY A 311 25.46 12.59 8.30
CA GLY A 311 25.46 11.25 8.90
C GLY A 311 24.73 11.13 10.25
N ALA A 312 24.15 12.20 10.76
CA ALA A 312 23.34 12.20 11.98
C ALA A 312 21.90 12.60 11.70
N PHE A 313 20.96 12.05 12.46
CA PHE A 313 19.56 12.42 12.33
C PHE A 313 19.17 13.61 13.23
N THR A 314 18.54 14.61 12.63
CA THR A 314 17.82 15.68 13.31
C THR A 314 16.31 15.47 13.20
N SER A 315 15.54 16.20 14.00
CA SER A 315 14.07 16.17 13.93
C SER A 315 13.55 17.60 13.90
N PRO A 316 13.48 18.23 12.71
CA PRO A 316 13.08 19.61 12.56
C PRO A 316 11.68 19.88 13.11
N LEU A 317 10.74 18.98 12.85
CA LEU A 317 9.38 19.04 13.37
C LEU A 317 9.14 17.93 14.39
N MET A 318 8.54 18.28 15.53
CA MET A 318 7.96 17.33 16.48
C MET A 318 6.67 17.90 17.06
N ALA A 319 5.57 17.15 16.90
CA ALA A 319 4.26 17.56 17.35
C ALA A 319 3.59 16.40 18.11
N ALA A 320 3.42 16.56 19.41
CA ALA A 320 2.71 15.60 20.24
C ALA A 320 1.21 15.59 19.91
N ASN A 321 0.53 14.49 20.19
CA ASN A 321 -0.93 14.42 20.10
C ASN A 321 -1.59 15.55 20.93
N GLY A 322 -2.55 16.25 20.32
CA GLY A 322 -3.22 17.44 20.87
C GLY A 322 -2.53 18.77 20.52
N THR A 323 -1.31 18.75 19.98
CA THR A 323 -0.66 19.96 19.44
C THR A 323 -1.10 20.23 18.02
N ARG A 324 -0.84 21.45 17.53
CA ARG A 324 -1.15 21.84 16.15
C ARG A 324 0.10 21.89 15.29
N VAL A 325 -0.02 21.38 14.07
CA VAL A 325 0.85 21.71 12.93
C VAL A 325 0.00 22.59 12.03
N GLY A 326 0.37 23.87 11.89
CA GLY A 326 -0.52 24.89 11.35
C GLY A 326 -1.87 24.95 12.07
N GLY A 327 -2.94 24.75 11.32
CA GLY A 327 -4.30 24.67 11.83
C GLY A 327 -4.73 23.26 12.24
N TRP A 328 -4.03 22.22 11.82
CA TRP A 328 -4.43 20.82 12.05
C TRP A 328 -4.03 20.33 13.44
N VAL A 329 -4.97 19.69 14.16
CA VAL A 329 -4.67 19.07 15.46
C VAL A 329 -4.15 17.66 15.21
N VAL A 330 -2.90 17.42 15.61
CA VAL A 330 -2.28 16.10 15.55
C VAL A 330 -2.99 15.17 16.53
N ASP A 331 -3.54 14.07 16.01
CA ASP A 331 -4.06 12.96 16.78
C ASP A 331 -3.82 11.68 16.01
N THR A 332 -2.68 11.02 16.23
CA THR A 332 -2.28 9.80 15.51
C THR A 332 -3.20 8.60 15.75
N ARG A 333 -4.18 8.70 16.67
CA ARG A 333 -5.29 7.74 16.83
C ARG A 333 -6.42 7.95 15.83
N ASN A 334 -6.44 9.06 15.13
CA ASN A 334 -7.52 9.38 14.19
C ASN A 334 -6.98 9.94 12.89
N ASN A 335 -5.71 10.34 12.87
CA ASN A 335 -5.05 10.89 11.70
C ASN A 335 -4.43 9.78 10.87
N ARG A 336 -4.60 9.89 9.56
CA ARG A 336 -3.88 9.13 8.56
C ARG A 336 -3.11 10.09 7.69
N TYR A 337 -1.84 9.78 7.48
CA TYR A 337 -0.94 10.55 6.65
C TYR A 337 -0.83 9.88 5.28
N GLY A 338 -1.15 10.64 4.25
CA GLY A 338 -1.28 10.22 2.85
C GLY A 338 -0.02 10.52 2.05
N PRO A 339 -0.14 10.71 0.71
CA PRO A 339 0.98 11.15 -0.11
C PRO A 339 1.52 12.53 0.34
N ALA A 340 2.79 12.75 0.06
CA ALA A 340 3.46 14.03 0.20
C ALA A 340 3.97 14.47 -1.17
N ALA A 341 3.68 15.71 -1.55
CA ALA A 341 4.04 16.31 -2.83
C ALA A 341 3.97 17.84 -2.72
N ASP A 342 4.60 18.54 -3.66
CA ASP A 342 4.51 20.00 -3.78
C ASP A 342 3.16 20.37 -4.40
N TYR A 343 2.14 20.58 -3.56
CA TYR A 343 0.79 20.87 -4.01
C TYR A 343 0.60 22.36 -4.33
N ASP A 344 1.42 23.23 -3.75
CA ASP A 344 1.27 24.68 -3.87
C ASP A 344 2.27 25.36 -4.83
N GLY A 345 3.29 24.62 -5.25
CA GLY A 345 4.31 25.02 -6.23
C GLY A 345 5.46 25.81 -5.64
N ASP A 346 5.66 25.79 -4.32
CA ASP A 346 6.71 26.56 -3.66
C ASP A 346 8.07 25.85 -3.60
N GLY A 347 8.15 24.62 -4.11
CA GLY A 347 9.34 23.80 -4.09
C GLY A 347 9.54 23.06 -2.77
N ARG A 348 8.50 22.89 -1.96
CA ARG A 348 8.49 22.04 -0.77
C ARG A 348 7.32 21.08 -0.87
N ALA A 349 7.47 19.90 -0.28
CA ALA A 349 6.37 18.97 -0.20
C ALA A 349 5.45 19.31 0.98
N GLU A 350 4.14 19.28 0.75
CA GLU A 350 3.15 19.23 1.83
C GLU A 350 2.68 17.79 2.05
N LEU A 351 2.29 17.51 3.29
CA LEU A 351 1.74 16.23 3.69
C LEU A 351 0.22 16.25 3.72
N LEU A 352 -0.42 15.32 3.02
CA LEU A 352 -1.85 15.09 3.20
C LEU A 352 -2.13 14.41 4.56
N ALA A 353 -3.03 14.99 5.35
CA ALA A 353 -3.57 14.41 6.57
C ALA A 353 -5.10 14.24 6.48
N THR A 354 -5.61 13.10 6.95
CA THR A 354 -7.06 12.84 7.00
C THR A 354 -7.47 12.35 8.37
N SER A 355 -8.71 12.62 8.77
CA SER A 355 -9.28 12.16 10.04
C SER A 355 -10.80 11.97 9.91
N PRO A 356 -11.50 11.46 10.95
CA PRO A 356 -12.96 11.45 10.98
C PRO A 356 -13.58 12.85 10.86
N TRP A 357 -12.82 13.92 11.16
CA TRP A 357 -13.28 15.28 10.95
C TRP A 357 -13.25 15.67 9.47
N GLY A 358 -12.20 15.30 8.73
CA GLY A 358 -12.01 15.72 7.34
C GLY A 358 -10.56 15.61 6.88
N LEU A 359 -10.12 16.53 6.03
CA LEU A 359 -8.83 16.52 5.34
C LEU A 359 -8.05 17.81 5.63
N GLY A 360 -6.74 17.71 5.72
CA GLY A 360 -5.80 18.82 5.78
C GLY A 360 -4.60 18.57 4.87
N VAL A 361 -4.04 19.63 4.32
CA VAL A 361 -2.70 19.65 3.70
C VAL A 361 -1.80 20.36 4.68
N LEU A 362 -0.66 19.76 5.05
CA LEU A 362 0.20 20.22 6.14
C LEU A 362 1.60 20.56 5.61
N GLU A 363 2.07 21.76 5.89
CA GLU A 363 3.48 22.10 5.69
C GLU A 363 4.25 21.66 6.94
N LEU A 364 5.31 20.85 6.76
CA LEU A 364 6.05 20.26 7.89
C LEU A 364 7.32 21.04 8.29
N THR A 365 7.39 22.33 7.95
CA THR A 365 8.57 23.18 8.22
C THR A 365 8.46 23.99 9.51
N VAL A 366 9.61 24.39 10.07
CA VAL A 366 9.68 25.32 11.21
C VAL A 366 10.79 26.38 11.05
N PRO A 367 10.56 27.64 11.49
CA PRO A 367 9.27 28.22 11.87
C PRO A 367 8.48 28.55 10.60
N GLY A 368 7.23 28.09 10.50
CA GLY A 368 6.44 28.40 9.30
C GLY A 368 5.28 27.45 9.02
N GLY A 369 5.34 26.22 9.53
CA GLY A 369 4.37 25.16 9.20
C GLY A 369 2.91 25.63 9.24
N GLY A 370 2.32 25.70 8.05
CA GLY A 370 0.92 25.97 7.80
C GLY A 370 0.04 24.73 7.70
N SER A 371 -1.25 24.98 7.49
CA SER A 371 -2.17 23.97 6.97
C SER A 371 -2.98 24.64 5.87
N PRO A 372 -2.39 24.83 4.67
CA PRO A 372 -2.95 25.72 3.68
C PRO A 372 -4.37 25.29 3.27
N VAL A 373 -4.65 23.99 3.26
CA VAL A 373 -6.01 23.46 3.11
C VAL A 373 -6.46 22.76 4.38
N MET A 374 -7.69 23.07 4.83
CA MET A 374 -8.42 22.27 5.82
C MET A 374 -9.91 22.26 5.48
N ALA A 375 -10.50 21.07 5.41
CA ALA A 375 -11.91 20.92 5.08
C ALA A 375 -12.55 19.79 5.89
N PRO A 376 -13.71 20.03 6.54
CA PRO A 376 -14.46 18.96 7.16
C PRO A 376 -15.10 18.04 6.11
N ASN A 377 -15.36 16.79 6.51
CA ASN A 377 -16.21 15.86 5.79
C ASN A 377 -17.56 16.50 5.42
N GLY A 378 -18.04 16.24 4.20
CA GLY A 378 -19.20 16.89 3.60
C GLY A 378 -18.91 18.19 2.84
N THR A 379 -17.66 18.69 2.87
CA THR A 379 -17.23 19.81 2.01
C THR A 379 -17.13 19.37 0.56
N ARG A 380 -17.29 20.32 -0.38
CA ARG A 380 -17.12 20.07 -1.81
C ARG A 380 -15.89 20.76 -2.39
N PHE A 381 -15.07 20.01 -3.13
CA PHE A 381 -13.91 20.50 -3.90
C PHE A 381 -14.21 20.41 -5.39
N GLY A 382 -14.47 21.53 -6.06
CA GLY A 382 -14.89 21.53 -7.48
C GLY A 382 -16.13 20.67 -7.79
N GLY A 383 -16.87 20.22 -6.78
CA GLY A 383 -18.01 19.29 -6.90
C GLY A 383 -17.79 17.92 -6.23
N TRP A 384 -16.54 17.52 -6.00
CA TRP A 384 -16.17 16.30 -5.27
C TRP A 384 -16.61 16.38 -3.82
N ASN A 385 -17.35 15.40 -3.32
CA ASN A 385 -17.77 15.38 -1.91
C ASN A 385 -16.69 14.69 -1.06
N LEU A 386 -15.97 15.48 -0.26
CA LEU A 386 -14.97 14.99 0.67
C LEU A 386 -15.63 14.10 1.72
N GLN A 387 -15.23 12.83 1.79
CA GLN A 387 -15.64 11.92 2.85
C GLN A 387 -14.52 10.92 3.15
N THR A 388 -13.73 11.16 4.19
CA THR A 388 -12.51 10.38 4.49
C THR A 388 -12.75 8.90 4.80
N ASP A 389 -13.99 8.52 5.15
CA ASP A 389 -14.37 7.12 5.39
C ASP A 389 -14.46 6.30 4.10
N ASP A 390 -14.71 6.92 2.94
CA ASP A 390 -14.90 6.23 1.67
C ASP A 390 -14.01 6.73 0.53
N ASN A 391 -13.41 7.91 0.69
CA ASN A 391 -12.42 8.47 -0.21
C ASN A 391 -11.06 7.79 0.01
N ARG A 392 -10.36 7.50 -1.09
CA ARG A 392 -8.94 7.17 -1.13
C ARG A 392 -8.21 8.34 -1.77
N PHE A 393 -7.05 8.68 -1.22
CA PHE A 393 -6.24 9.82 -1.64
C PHE A 393 -4.86 9.30 -2.06
N GLY A 394 -4.42 9.70 -3.25
CA GLY A 394 -3.26 9.15 -3.95
C GLY A 394 -3.50 7.76 -4.55
N VAL A 395 -2.45 7.21 -5.13
CA VAL A 395 -2.38 5.80 -5.54
C VAL A 395 -2.24 4.87 -4.33
N ARG A 396 -2.39 3.56 -4.58
CA ARG A 396 -2.08 2.55 -3.55
C ARG A 396 -0.62 2.70 -3.13
N ARG A 397 -0.37 2.57 -1.82
CA ARG A 397 1.00 2.57 -1.29
C ARG A 397 1.78 1.40 -1.87
N SER A 398 3.05 1.65 -2.20
CA SER A 398 3.98 0.61 -2.64
C SER A 398 4.10 -0.48 -1.57
N CYS A 399 3.53 -1.64 -1.87
CA CYS A 399 3.66 -2.86 -1.08
C CYS A 399 4.63 -3.83 -1.76
N PHE A 400 5.06 -4.86 -1.05
CA PHE A 400 5.95 -5.91 -1.56
C PHE A 400 5.29 -7.27 -1.64
N ASP A 401 4.22 -7.43 -0.86
CA ASP A 401 3.42 -8.62 -0.83
C ASP A 401 1.94 -8.27 -0.96
N HIS A 402 1.11 -9.24 -1.33
CA HIS A 402 -0.34 -9.07 -1.40
C HIS A 402 -1.13 -10.31 -0.98
N VAL A 403 -2.37 -10.04 -0.60
CA VAL A 403 -3.45 -11.03 -0.41
C VAL A 403 -4.64 -10.68 -1.29
N VAL A 404 -5.46 -11.67 -1.63
CA VAL A 404 -6.73 -11.45 -2.34
C VAL A 404 -7.88 -11.88 -1.43
N VAL A 405 -8.84 -11.00 -1.22
CA VAL A 405 -9.96 -11.20 -0.29
C VAL A 405 -11.29 -11.07 -1.01
N HIS A 406 -12.10 -12.11 -0.94
CA HIS A 406 -13.42 -12.22 -1.53
C HIS A 406 -14.50 -12.10 -0.46
N PHE A 407 -15.64 -11.51 -0.79
CA PHE A 407 -16.80 -11.41 0.11
C PHE A 407 -17.95 -12.28 -0.38
N LYS A 408 -18.62 -12.94 0.54
CA LYS A 408 -19.83 -13.75 0.26
C LYS A 408 -20.90 -13.43 1.29
N MET A 409 -22.09 -13.10 0.85
CA MET A 409 -23.18 -12.66 1.73
C MET A 409 -24.21 -13.78 1.88
N LEU A 410 -24.45 -14.24 3.11
CA LEU A 410 -25.57 -15.12 3.43
C LEU A 410 -26.80 -14.33 3.93
N VAL A 411 -26.62 -13.03 4.16
CA VAL A 411 -27.68 -12.08 4.49
C VAL A 411 -28.02 -11.29 3.24
N ALA A 412 -29.31 -11.01 3.03
CA ALA A 412 -29.79 -10.28 1.86
C ALA A 412 -29.04 -8.93 1.69
N PRO A 413 -28.57 -8.61 0.47
CA PRO A 413 -27.88 -7.35 0.21
C PRO A 413 -28.72 -6.14 0.61
N SER A 414 -28.07 -5.18 1.27
CA SER A 414 -28.67 -3.89 1.62
C SER A 414 -27.58 -2.82 1.60
N ALA A 415 -27.98 -1.54 1.47
CA ALA A 415 -27.03 -0.43 1.50
C ALA A 415 -26.17 -0.42 2.78
N ALA A 416 -26.75 -0.82 3.92
CA ALA A 416 -26.03 -0.94 5.19
C ALA A 416 -24.98 -2.06 5.17
N LEU A 417 -25.31 -3.21 4.57
CA LEU A 417 -24.38 -4.33 4.44
C LEU A 417 -23.24 -4.01 3.47
N THR A 418 -23.54 -3.37 2.34
CA THR A 418 -22.52 -2.87 1.39
C THR A 418 -21.59 -1.89 2.08
N THR A 419 -22.14 -0.89 2.79
CA THR A 419 -21.34 0.08 3.55
C THR A 419 -20.47 -0.60 4.60
N PHE A 420 -20.99 -1.60 5.29
CA PHE A 420 -20.21 -2.38 6.25
C PHE A 420 -19.02 -3.07 5.56
N MET A 421 -19.25 -3.83 4.49
CA MET A 421 -18.19 -4.55 3.78
C MET A 421 -17.13 -3.59 3.22
N ASP A 422 -17.54 -2.49 2.61
CA ASP A 422 -16.62 -1.52 2.02
C ASP A 422 -15.76 -0.85 3.09
N ARG A 423 -16.34 -0.48 4.24
CA ARG A 423 -15.59 0.08 5.38
C ARG A 423 -14.62 -0.94 5.99
N GLN A 424 -15.04 -2.19 6.14
CA GLN A 424 -14.18 -3.26 6.65
C GLN A 424 -13.01 -3.55 5.71
N TYR A 425 -13.30 -3.63 4.41
CA TYR A 425 -12.28 -3.86 3.40
C TYR A 425 -11.29 -2.69 3.33
N LYS A 426 -11.78 -1.44 3.27
CA LYS A 426 -10.93 -0.24 3.26
C LYS A 426 -10.06 -0.15 4.52
N ALA A 427 -10.63 -0.41 5.69
CA ALA A 427 -9.86 -0.44 6.93
C ALA A 427 -8.72 -1.47 6.81
N MET A 428 -9.03 -2.74 6.52
CA MET A 428 -8.01 -3.78 6.33
C MET A 428 -6.96 -3.41 5.27
N GLU A 429 -7.39 -2.88 4.13
CA GLU A 429 -6.53 -2.42 3.04
C GLU A 429 -5.54 -1.35 3.53
N ASP A 430 -6.03 -0.31 4.20
CA ASP A 430 -5.20 0.78 4.72
C ASP A 430 -4.22 0.28 5.81
N LEU A 431 -4.68 -0.57 6.73
CA LEU A 431 -3.84 -1.11 7.82
C LEU A 431 -2.78 -2.09 7.31
N PHE A 432 -3.11 -3.05 6.45
CA PHE A 432 -2.11 -3.99 5.96
C PHE A 432 -1.09 -3.31 5.05
N ALA A 433 -1.49 -2.27 4.31
CA ALA A 433 -0.58 -1.46 3.52
C ALA A 433 0.41 -0.67 4.37
N ASP A 434 0.04 -0.20 5.58
CA ASP A 434 1.00 0.38 6.56
C ASP A 434 2.17 -0.60 6.85
N TYR A 435 1.89 -1.90 6.74
CA TYR A 435 2.84 -2.98 6.99
C TYR A 435 3.31 -3.70 5.71
N GLY A 436 3.15 -3.06 4.54
CA GLY A 436 3.72 -3.52 3.26
C GLY A 436 3.01 -4.70 2.60
N VAL A 437 1.80 -5.06 3.06
CA VAL A 437 0.96 -6.11 2.48
C VAL A 437 -0.27 -5.47 1.83
N ALA A 438 -0.33 -5.46 0.50
CA ALA A 438 -1.50 -4.99 -0.22
C ALA A 438 -2.67 -5.96 -0.07
N THR A 439 -3.87 -5.41 0.02
CA THR A 439 -5.10 -6.21 -0.08
C THR A 439 -5.73 -5.95 -1.44
N TYR A 440 -6.04 -7.01 -2.17
CA TYR A 440 -6.85 -6.95 -3.39
C TYR A 440 -8.24 -7.49 -3.16
N ARG A 441 -9.24 -6.72 -3.59
CA ARG A 441 -10.62 -7.17 -3.59
C ARG A 441 -10.82 -8.18 -4.71
N GLY A 442 -11.24 -9.38 -4.34
CA GLY A 442 -11.74 -10.38 -5.27
C GLY A 442 -13.23 -10.18 -5.55
N THR A 443 -13.93 -11.28 -5.81
CA THR A 443 -15.37 -11.27 -6.06
C THR A 443 -16.17 -10.92 -4.81
N THR A 444 -17.33 -10.28 -5.02
CA THR A 444 -18.41 -10.19 -4.04
C THR A 444 -19.60 -10.99 -4.56
N GLU A 445 -20.11 -11.95 -3.80
CA GLU A 445 -21.21 -12.84 -4.22
C GLU A 445 -22.37 -12.80 -3.21
N ASP A 446 -23.60 -12.72 -3.73
CA ASP A 446 -24.82 -12.89 -2.94
C ASP A 446 -25.23 -14.38 -2.94
N LEU A 447 -25.19 -14.99 -1.75
CA LEU A 447 -25.61 -16.37 -1.49
C LEU A 447 -26.90 -16.41 -0.64
N SER A 448 -27.51 -15.27 -0.32
CA SER A 448 -28.63 -15.18 0.62
C SER A 448 -29.91 -15.87 0.13
N ALA A 449 -30.06 -16.04 -1.18
CA ALA A 449 -31.19 -16.74 -1.81
C ALA A 449 -30.94 -18.24 -2.02
N ASP A 450 -29.77 -18.78 -1.67
CA ASP A 450 -29.47 -20.19 -1.84
C ASP A 450 -30.12 -21.03 -0.74
N ALA A 451 -31.17 -21.76 -1.10
CA ALA A 451 -31.91 -22.62 -0.17
C ALA A 451 -31.04 -23.70 0.50
N ARG A 452 -29.91 -24.09 -0.13
CA ARG A 452 -28.97 -25.07 0.45
C ARG A 452 -28.18 -24.49 1.62
N LEU A 453 -28.07 -23.16 1.69
CA LEU A 453 -27.32 -22.43 2.72
C LEU A 453 -28.22 -21.85 3.81
N ALA A 454 -29.54 -22.01 3.71
CA ALA A 454 -30.49 -21.54 4.72
C ALA A 454 -30.21 -22.09 6.14
N GLY A 455 -29.58 -23.27 6.23
CA GLY A 455 -29.20 -23.88 7.51
C GLY A 455 -27.91 -23.34 8.14
N VAL A 456 -27.13 -22.50 7.44
CA VAL A 456 -25.81 -22.01 7.91
C VAL A 456 -25.70 -20.49 7.95
N VAL A 457 -26.84 -19.78 7.86
CA VAL A 457 -26.91 -18.32 8.03
C VAL A 457 -26.70 -17.90 9.50
N ASP A 458 -27.07 -18.78 10.43
CA ASP A 458 -26.80 -18.67 11.87
C ASP A 458 -25.74 -19.72 12.22
N LEU A 459 -24.50 -19.42 11.85
CA LEU A 459 -23.42 -20.39 11.72
C LEU A 459 -22.95 -20.93 13.09
N ASP A 460 -23.06 -22.23 13.32
CA ASP A 460 -22.39 -22.92 14.43
C ASP A 460 -20.89 -22.99 14.19
N VAL A 461 -20.13 -22.26 15.00
CA VAL A 461 -18.67 -22.21 14.95
C VAL A 461 -18.00 -23.01 16.06
N GLY A 462 -18.76 -23.69 16.93
CA GLY A 462 -18.25 -24.37 18.10
C GLY A 462 -17.42 -23.42 18.98
N ALA A 463 -16.22 -23.84 19.37
CA ALA A 463 -15.31 -23.00 20.15
C ALA A 463 -14.54 -21.96 19.30
N CYS A 464 -14.73 -21.94 17.97
CA CYS A 464 -13.94 -21.18 17.01
C CYS A 464 -12.42 -21.43 17.16
N THR A 465 -12.03 -22.70 17.17
CA THR A 465 -10.62 -23.09 17.29
C THR A 465 -10.01 -23.34 15.92
N ARG A 466 -8.95 -22.59 15.59
CA ARG A 466 -8.17 -22.79 14.34
C ARG A 466 -7.84 -24.25 14.11
N GLY A 467 -8.13 -24.74 12.90
CA GLY A 467 -7.92 -26.14 12.49
C GLY A 467 -9.02 -27.12 12.90
N ASN A 468 -10.07 -26.68 13.60
CA ASN A 468 -11.19 -27.53 14.04
C ASN A 468 -12.54 -27.02 13.48
N PRO A 469 -12.77 -27.08 12.15
CA PRO A 469 -14.03 -26.66 11.55
C PRO A 469 -15.20 -27.55 11.99
N THR A 470 -16.36 -26.93 12.18
CA THR A 470 -17.64 -27.63 12.39
C THR A 470 -18.20 -28.18 11.08
N ALA A 471 -19.25 -28.99 11.14
CA ALA A 471 -19.98 -29.44 9.95
C ALA A 471 -20.55 -28.26 9.15
N GLU A 472 -20.99 -27.21 9.83
CA GLU A 472 -21.53 -26.02 9.18
C GLU A 472 -20.43 -25.17 8.52
N HIS A 473 -19.23 -25.08 9.12
CA HIS A 473 -18.07 -24.53 8.40
C HIS A 473 -17.81 -25.31 7.11
N ASN A 474 -17.83 -26.65 7.13
CA ASN A 474 -17.61 -27.45 5.93
C ASN A 474 -18.68 -27.19 4.85
N ALA A 475 -19.95 -27.04 5.25
CA ALA A 475 -21.04 -26.74 4.32
C ALA A 475 -20.94 -25.32 3.73
N LEU A 476 -20.65 -24.32 4.57
CA LEU A 476 -20.48 -22.93 4.16
C LEU A 476 -19.29 -22.79 3.21
N PHE A 477 -18.11 -23.27 3.64
CA PHE A 477 -16.88 -23.14 2.89
C PHE A 477 -16.83 -24.05 1.66
N ALA A 478 -17.80 -24.94 1.42
CA ALA A 478 -17.97 -25.58 0.11
C ALA A 478 -18.43 -24.61 -1.00
N ASN A 479 -18.92 -23.41 -0.67
CA ASN A 479 -19.49 -22.45 -1.61
C ASN A 479 -18.52 -21.30 -1.93
N ARG A 480 -17.30 -21.66 -2.33
CA ARG A 480 -16.18 -20.74 -2.63
C ARG A 480 -16.09 -20.28 -4.08
N ASN A 481 -17.22 -20.21 -4.78
CA ASN A 481 -17.24 -19.86 -6.21
C ASN A 481 -16.32 -18.68 -6.53
N GLY A 482 -15.42 -18.88 -7.50
CA GLY A 482 -14.47 -17.85 -7.95
C GLY A 482 -13.28 -17.55 -7.03
N VAL A 483 -13.04 -18.35 -5.97
CA VAL A 483 -11.92 -18.15 -5.04
C VAL A 483 -10.87 -19.25 -5.23
N ARG A 484 -9.61 -18.89 -5.50
CA ARG A 484 -8.51 -19.86 -5.62
C ARG A 484 -8.10 -20.41 -4.25
N ALA A 485 -7.39 -21.54 -4.21
CA ALA A 485 -7.01 -22.20 -2.96
C ALA A 485 -6.11 -21.34 -2.04
N ASN A 486 -5.38 -20.39 -2.62
CA ASN A 486 -4.50 -19.44 -1.93
C ASN A 486 -5.13 -18.05 -1.75
N GLU A 487 -6.43 -17.90 -1.96
CA GLU A 487 -7.16 -16.64 -1.80
C GLU A 487 -8.18 -16.77 -0.67
N LEU A 488 -8.43 -15.66 0.02
CA LEU A 488 -9.18 -15.65 1.28
C LEU A 488 -10.64 -15.31 1.00
N VAL A 489 -11.53 -15.93 1.77
CA VAL A 489 -12.97 -15.66 1.70
C VAL A 489 -13.50 -15.14 3.04
N VAL A 490 -14.31 -14.10 3.00
CA VAL A 490 -15.05 -13.54 4.13
C VAL A 490 -16.53 -13.80 3.90
N TYR A 491 -17.13 -14.66 4.72
CA TYR A 491 -18.58 -14.86 4.73
C TYR A 491 -19.24 -13.89 5.69
N VAL A 492 -20.22 -13.13 5.23
CA VAL A 492 -21.07 -12.32 6.11
C VAL A 492 -22.34 -13.11 6.43
N VAL A 493 -22.42 -13.56 7.67
CA VAL A 493 -23.53 -14.35 8.22
C VAL A 493 -24.39 -13.51 9.16
N ARG A 494 -25.56 -14.02 9.55
CA ARG A 494 -26.47 -13.30 10.45
C ARG A 494 -26.05 -13.41 11.90
N THR A 495 -25.68 -14.61 12.36
CA THR A 495 -25.12 -14.84 13.70
C THR A 495 -24.00 -15.87 13.67
N LEU A 496 -23.14 -15.84 14.71
CA LEU A 496 -22.16 -16.88 15.01
C LEU A 496 -22.55 -17.53 16.33
N ASN A 497 -22.99 -18.78 16.28
CA ASN A 497 -23.36 -19.56 17.46
C ASN A 497 -22.10 -20.27 17.98
N SER A 498 -21.62 -19.88 19.16
CA SER A 498 -20.41 -20.44 19.76
C SER A 498 -20.69 -21.13 21.09
N SER A 499 -19.97 -22.22 21.33
CA SER A 499 -19.96 -22.92 22.63
C SER A 499 -19.02 -22.28 23.66
N ALA A 500 -18.18 -21.32 23.24
CA ALA A 500 -17.14 -20.69 24.08
C ALA A 500 -17.40 -19.20 24.36
N SER A 501 -18.25 -18.53 23.57
CA SER A 501 -18.58 -17.10 23.71
C SER A 501 -20.04 -16.84 23.36
N THR A 502 -20.68 -15.90 24.06
CA THR A 502 -22.08 -15.55 23.84
C THR A 502 -22.30 -14.44 22.81
N ASN A 503 -21.24 -13.73 22.39
CA ASN A 503 -21.32 -12.58 21.47
C ASN A 503 -20.10 -12.54 20.52
N LEU A 504 -19.90 -13.62 19.76
CA LEU A 504 -18.81 -13.69 18.80
C LEU A 504 -19.16 -12.89 17.53
N LEU A 505 -18.25 -12.01 17.08
CA LEU A 505 -18.44 -11.19 15.88
C LEU A 505 -17.68 -11.71 14.66
N GLY A 506 -16.67 -12.55 14.88
CA GLY A 506 -15.86 -13.13 13.82
C GLY A 506 -15.33 -14.50 14.21
N CYS A 507 -15.12 -15.35 13.20
CA CYS A 507 -14.45 -16.61 13.36
C CYS A 507 -13.61 -16.97 12.14
N ALA A 508 -12.28 -17.02 12.32
CA ALA A 508 -11.31 -17.41 11.31
C ALA A 508 -11.09 -18.94 11.18
N THR A 509 -11.96 -19.76 11.79
CA THR A 509 -11.89 -21.22 11.63
C THR A 509 -12.37 -21.61 10.24
N HIS A 510 -11.63 -22.47 9.56
CA HIS A 510 -11.93 -22.89 8.19
C HIS A 510 -11.40 -24.30 7.90
N PRO A 511 -11.95 -25.01 6.90
CA PRO A 511 -11.42 -26.30 6.46
C PRO A 511 -10.01 -26.19 5.85
N ASN A 512 -9.28 -27.31 5.76
CA ASN A 512 -7.96 -27.32 5.12
C ASN A 512 -8.03 -26.89 3.64
N ASN A 513 -7.02 -26.14 3.19
CA ASN A 513 -6.92 -25.59 1.82
C ASN A 513 -8.08 -24.68 1.42
N GLN A 514 -8.74 -24.11 2.43
CA GLN A 514 -9.99 -23.40 2.30
C GLN A 514 -9.97 -22.11 3.15
N PRO A 515 -8.92 -21.27 3.04
CA PRO A 515 -8.65 -20.15 3.95
C PRO A 515 -9.75 -19.10 3.94
N GLY A 516 -10.17 -18.67 5.12
CA GLY A 516 -11.16 -17.60 5.26
C GLY A 516 -11.76 -17.52 6.65
N CYS A 517 -12.76 -16.67 6.78
CA CYS A 517 -13.46 -16.40 8.02
C CYS A 517 -14.96 -16.15 7.78
N ALA A 518 -15.74 -16.23 8.86
CA ALA A 518 -17.11 -15.76 8.90
C ALA A 518 -17.22 -14.59 9.87
N VAL A 519 -17.99 -13.55 9.51
CA VAL A 519 -18.20 -12.35 10.33
C VAL A 519 -19.68 -11.99 10.40
N VAL A 520 -20.05 -11.30 11.47
CA VAL A 520 -21.37 -10.66 11.63
C VAL A 520 -21.23 -9.16 11.40
N GLN A 521 -22.23 -8.56 10.76
CA GLN A 521 -22.28 -7.11 10.60
C GLN A 521 -22.28 -6.43 11.98
N ALA A 522 -21.26 -5.61 12.23
CA ALA A 522 -21.05 -4.94 13.52
C ALA A 522 -20.37 -3.57 13.35
N ASN A 523 -20.47 -2.73 14.37
CA ASN A 523 -19.77 -1.44 14.43
C ASN A 523 -18.32 -1.61 14.97
N ALA A 524 -17.55 -2.48 14.34
CA ALA A 524 -16.18 -2.82 14.73
C ALA A 524 -15.25 -2.67 13.51
N ARG A 525 -14.67 -1.48 13.31
CA ARG A 525 -13.98 -1.09 12.06
C ARG A 525 -12.88 -2.06 11.60
N TRP A 526 -12.20 -2.72 12.53
CA TRP A 526 -11.04 -3.60 12.26
C TRP A 526 -11.38 -5.09 12.33
N LEU A 527 -12.67 -5.46 12.39
CA LEU A 527 -13.12 -6.84 12.54
C LEU A 527 -12.62 -7.76 11.43
N VAL A 528 -12.80 -7.38 10.16
CA VAL A 528 -12.33 -8.22 9.03
C VAL A 528 -10.80 -8.29 9.01
N ALA A 529 -10.10 -7.19 9.31
CA ALA A 529 -8.64 -7.20 9.41
C ALA A 529 -8.16 -8.19 10.49
N HIS A 530 -8.81 -8.21 11.66
CA HIS A 530 -8.52 -9.13 12.75
C HIS A 530 -8.69 -10.60 12.34
N GLU A 531 -9.85 -10.93 11.75
CA GLU A 531 -10.13 -12.30 11.33
C GLU A 531 -9.22 -12.76 10.19
N ILE A 532 -8.93 -11.89 9.22
CA ILE A 532 -8.00 -12.19 8.14
C ILE A 532 -6.58 -12.38 8.69
N ALA A 533 -6.15 -11.59 9.68
CA ALA A 533 -4.85 -11.76 10.30
C ALA A 533 -4.72 -13.13 11.01
N HIS A 534 -5.80 -13.65 11.62
CA HIS A 534 -5.83 -15.04 12.10
C HIS A 534 -5.64 -16.06 10.98
N VAL A 535 -6.30 -15.86 9.83
CA VAL A 535 -6.15 -16.73 8.65
C VAL A 535 -4.70 -16.71 8.14
N LEU A 536 -4.06 -15.54 8.15
CA LEU A 536 -2.67 -15.38 7.73
C LEU A 536 -1.66 -15.97 8.73
N GLY A 537 -2.03 -16.19 9.98
CA GLY A 537 -1.20 -16.91 10.93
C GLY A 537 -1.23 -16.40 12.36
N LEU A 538 -1.75 -15.19 12.57
CA LEU A 538 -1.68 -14.51 13.85
C LEU A 538 -2.52 -15.18 14.92
N ARG A 539 -2.16 -14.93 16.18
CA ARG A 539 -2.84 -15.43 17.38
C ARG A 539 -3.06 -14.28 18.34
N HIS A 540 -4.07 -14.40 19.19
CA HIS A 540 -4.24 -13.44 20.28
C HIS A 540 -3.00 -13.44 21.17
N TRP A 541 -2.64 -12.27 21.64
CA TRP A 541 -1.54 -12.13 22.59
C TRP A 541 -1.89 -12.82 23.92
N PRO A 542 -0.91 -13.48 24.56
CA PRO A 542 -1.07 -13.90 25.94
C PRO A 542 -1.41 -12.67 26.81
N LYS A 543 -2.41 -12.78 27.69
CA LYS A 543 -2.83 -11.69 28.57
C LYS A 543 -1.71 -11.28 29.56
N THR A 544 -0.79 -10.38 29.20
CA THR A 544 -0.08 -9.40 30.07
C THR A 544 0.96 -8.57 29.28
N PRO A 545 1.19 -7.27 29.63
CA PRO A 545 0.63 -6.55 30.77
C PRO A 545 -0.73 -5.87 30.46
N THR A 546 -1.72 -6.26 31.27
CA THR A 546 -3.02 -5.67 31.62
C THR A 546 -4.02 -5.11 30.58
N THR A 547 -3.69 -4.59 29.40
CA THR A 547 -4.63 -4.44 28.27
C THR A 547 -3.87 -4.24 26.96
N ASN A 548 -3.87 -5.24 26.09
CA ASN A 548 -3.25 -5.20 24.76
C ASN A 548 -4.20 -4.65 23.69
N SER A 549 -5.16 -3.79 24.08
CA SER A 549 -6.20 -3.24 23.20
C SER A 549 -5.66 -2.34 22.10
N GLN A 550 -4.40 -1.91 22.18
CA GLN A 550 -3.73 -1.23 21.08
C GLN A 550 -3.42 -2.14 19.88
N TYR A 551 -3.27 -3.46 20.09
CA TYR A 551 -2.85 -4.38 19.04
C TYR A 551 -4.03 -4.98 18.28
N LEU A 552 -3.85 -5.25 16.98
CA LEU A 552 -4.89 -5.82 16.12
C LEU A 552 -5.43 -7.13 16.71
N MET A 553 -4.55 -7.99 17.24
CA MET A 553 -4.89 -9.30 17.81
C MET A 553 -5.41 -9.23 19.26
N PHE A 554 -5.97 -8.10 19.67
CA PHE A 554 -6.78 -8.00 20.89
C PHE A 554 -8.05 -8.86 20.72
N PRO A 555 -8.39 -9.77 21.66
CA PRO A 555 -9.53 -10.69 21.50
C PRO A 555 -10.91 -10.03 21.48
N ASN A 556 -11.01 -8.73 21.78
CA ASN A 556 -12.24 -7.97 21.73
C ASN A 556 -12.13 -6.86 20.69
N VAL A 557 -13.26 -6.36 20.20
CA VAL A 557 -13.30 -5.29 19.18
C VAL A 557 -13.11 -3.86 19.73
N GLY A 558 -12.65 -3.73 20.98
CA GLY A 558 -12.46 -2.45 21.68
C GLY A 558 -11.03 -1.94 21.57
N TRP A 559 -10.54 -1.70 20.36
CA TRP A 559 -9.18 -1.21 20.16
C TRP A 559 -9.01 0.22 20.67
N THR A 560 -7.93 0.48 21.42
CA THR A 560 -7.64 1.79 22.01
C THR A 560 -6.78 2.67 21.11
N ASP A 561 -5.95 2.05 20.26
CA ASP A 561 -5.26 2.73 19.18
C ASP A 561 -5.98 2.47 17.86
N THR A 562 -6.17 3.52 17.08
CA THR A 562 -6.86 3.47 15.80
C THR A 562 -6.00 4.14 14.71
N PRO A 563 -5.49 3.41 13.70
CA PRO A 563 -5.61 1.96 13.57
C PRO A 563 -4.83 1.21 14.66
N PRO A 564 -5.24 -0.03 14.95
CA PRO A 564 -4.53 -0.87 15.89
C PRO A 564 -3.18 -1.28 15.33
N ASP A 565 -2.22 -1.52 16.22
CA ASP A 565 -0.86 -1.87 15.87
C ASP A 565 -0.72 -3.36 15.51
N ILE A 566 0.17 -3.62 14.56
CA ILE A 566 0.70 -4.95 14.25
C ILE A 566 2.20 -4.88 14.53
N VAL A 567 2.72 -5.74 15.40
CA VAL A 567 4.16 -5.71 15.70
C VAL A 567 4.97 -6.38 14.59
N GLN A 568 6.26 -6.06 14.48
CA GLN A 568 7.12 -6.59 13.43
C GLN A 568 7.15 -8.13 13.32
N THR A 569 7.03 -8.85 14.44
CA THR A 569 6.98 -10.33 14.43
C THR A 569 5.65 -10.87 13.91
N GLU A 570 4.55 -10.15 14.12
CA GLU A 570 3.26 -10.44 13.50
C GLU A 570 3.31 -10.13 11.99
N VAL A 571 3.91 -9.00 11.59
CA VAL A 571 4.14 -8.69 10.17
C VAL A 571 4.92 -9.80 9.48
N ALA A 572 6.04 -10.24 10.06
CA ALA A 572 6.82 -11.35 9.54
C ALA A 572 5.98 -12.64 9.43
N THR A 573 5.09 -12.91 10.39
CA THR A 573 4.18 -14.06 10.34
C THR A 573 3.16 -13.94 9.19
N MET A 574 2.62 -12.74 8.97
CA MET A 574 1.69 -12.48 7.85
C MET A 574 2.39 -12.60 6.51
N VAL A 575 3.63 -12.11 6.39
CA VAL A 575 4.45 -12.18 5.17
C VAL A 575 4.91 -13.61 4.88
N ASP A 576 5.29 -14.39 5.90
CA ASP A 576 5.68 -15.81 5.78
C ASP A 576 4.47 -16.73 5.49
N SER A 577 3.24 -16.20 5.50
CA SER A 577 2.04 -16.98 5.21
C SER A 577 2.03 -17.48 3.77
N PRO A 578 1.68 -18.76 3.50
CA PRO A 578 1.56 -19.26 2.12
C PRO A 578 0.41 -18.62 1.32
N LEU A 579 -0.41 -17.80 1.98
CA LEU A 579 -1.52 -17.04 1.40
C LEU A 579 -1.10 -15.62 0.97
N THR A 580 0.04 -15.16 1.48
CA THR A 580 0.66 -13.88 1.14
C THR A 580 1.66 -14.14 0.01
N ARG A 581 1.56 -13.37 -1.07
CA ARG A 581 2.38 -13.57 -2.28
C ARG A 581 3.22 -12.33 -2.53
N ALA A 582 4.46 -12.51 -2.96
CA ALA A 582 5.24 -11.41 -3.50
C ALA A 582 4.60 -10.86 -4.79
N PHE A 583 4.90 -9.61 -5.10
CA PHE A 583 4.48 -8.97 -6.35
C PHE A 583 5.10 -9.63 -7.56
#